data_AF-A0A924WRR9-F1
#
_entry.id   AF-A0A924WRR9-F1
#
_cell.length_a   1.000
_cell.length_b   1.000
_cell.length_c   1.000
_cell.angle_alpha   90.00
_cell.angle_beta   90.00
_cell.angle_gamma   90.00
#
_symmetry.space_group_name_H-M   'P 1'
#
loop_
_entity.id
_entity.type
_entity.pdbx_description
1 polymer ?
#
loop_
_entity_poly.entity_id
_entity_poly.type
_entity_poly.pdbx_seq_one_letter_code
_entity_poly.pdbx_strand_id
1 'polypeptide(L)'
;MQRPSDRWIDRNGGLASGPDVDRLRRAAAPIVAAGGVPVRLSVVATPALGAWSWPDGSIFVSRGLLHIVTDAELAAIVGHEIGHLSTQTGATRQGALSETSGDLATESAADEFAVRLLDRNHLPKTAMRTALQKLLSLSDATESRDGLDARLAKLP
;
A
#
# COMPACT_ATOMS: atom_id res chain seq x y z
N MET A 1 20.37 17.88 6.08
CA MET A 1 19.00 17.95 6.64
C MET A 1 18.35 16.59 6.42
N GLN A 2 17.92 15.91 7.49
CA GLN A 2 17.31 14.57 7.38
C GLN A 2 15.89 14.68 6.80
N ARG A 3 15.49 13.78 5.88
CA ARG A 3 14.16 13.89 5.22
C ARG A 3 13.04 13.58 6.23
N PRO A 4 11.82 14.11 6.02
CA PRO A 4 10.67 13.76 6.87
C PRO A 4 10.42 12.24 6.97
N SER A 5 10.61 11.51 5.87
CA SER A 5 10.51 10.05 5.83
C SER A 5 11.56 9.35 6.69
N ASP A 6 12.80 9.83 6.71
CA ASP A 6 13.88 9.25 7.53
C ASP A 6 13.53 9.32 9.03
N ARG A 7 12.98 10.44 9.52
CA ARG A 7 12.53 10.54 10.92
C ARG A 7 11.34 9.64 11.23
N TRP A 8 10.45 9.41 10.25
CA TRP A 8 9.34 8.49 10.42
C TRP A 8 9.84 7.04 10.48
N ILE A 9 10.80 6.66 9.63
CA ILE A 9 11.45 5.34 9.65
C ILE A 9 12.06 5.06 11.03
N ASP A 10 12.83 6.00 11.58
CA ASP A 10 13.51 5.84 12.87
C ASP A 10 12.51 5.56 14.01
N ARG A 11 11.34 6.20 13.98
CA ARG A 11 10.25 5.99 14.96
C ARG A 11 9.48 4.68 14.76
N ASN A 12 9.57 4.07 13.58
CA ASN A 12 8.82 2.87 13.22
C ASN A 12 9.72 1.62 13.14
N GLY A 13 10.81 1.59 13.90
CA GLY A 13 11.69 0.42 14.03
C GLY A 13 12.79 0.31 12.97
N GLY A 14 12.92 1.30 12.08
CA GLY A 14 13.99 1.33 11.08
C GLY A 14 13.69 0.52 9.82
N LEU A 15 14.64 0.53 8.88
CA LEU A 15 14.55 -0.24 7.65
C LEU A 15 14.91 -1.71 7.88
N ALA A 16 14.07 -2.59 7.36
CA ALA A 16 14.35 -3.99 7.21
C ALA A 16 15.24 -4.26 5.99
N SER A 17 15.98 -5.37 6.04
CA SER A 17 16.81 -5.88 4.95
C SER A 17 16.57 -7.38 4.75
N GLY A 18 17.10 -7.95 3.67
CA GLY A 18 17.07 -9.39 3.42
C GLY A 18 15.78 -9.88 2.75
N PRO A 19 15.34 -11.11 3.02
CA PRO A 19 14.29 -11.81 2.26
C PRO A 19 12.97 -11.04 2.12
N ASP A 20 12.59 -10.26 3.13
CA ASP A 20 11.38 -9.42 3.10
C ASP A 20 11.45 -8.37 1.97
N VAL A 21 12.61 -7.71 1.83
CA VAL A 21 12.84 -6.68 0.80
C VAL A 21 12.88 -7.32 -0.58
N ASP A 22 13.52 -8.49 -0.71
CA ASP A 22 13.59 -9.20 -1.98
C ASP A 22 12.22 -9.66 -2.42
N ARG A 23 11.40 -10.16 -1.49
CA ARG A 23 10.01 -10.54 -1.77
C ARG A 23 9.17 -9.35 -2.21
N LEU A 24 9.25 -8.22 -1.50
CA LEU A 24 8.55 -6.99 -1.88
C LEU A 24 8.91 -6.57 -3.31
N ARG A 25 10.21 -6.54 -3.64
CA ARG A 25 10.67 -6.16 -4.97
C ARG A 25 10.17 -7.11 -6.05
N ARG A 26 10.25 -8.43 -5.82
CA ARG A 26 9.78 -9.44 -6.79
C ARG A 26 8.28 -9.34 -7.03
N ALA A 27 7.48 -9.31 -5.97
CA ALA A 27 6.02 -9.28 -6.05
C ALA A 27 5.51 -8.00 -6.73
N ALA A 28 6.10 -6.84 -6.39
CA ALA A 28 5.65 -5.55 -6.90
C ALA A 28 6.29 -5.14 -8.24
N ALA A 29 7.32 -5.84 -8.74
CA ALA A 29 8.04 -5.45 -9.95
C ALA A 29 7.14 -5.17 -11.17
N PRO A 30 6.13 -6.00 -11.51
CA PRO A 30 5.25 -5.73 -12.65
C PRO A 30 4.44 -4.44 -12.46
N ILE A 31 3.99 -4.19 -11.23
CA ILE A 31 3.15 -3.06 -10.88
C ILE A 31 3.97 -1.76 -10.87
N VAL A 32 5.20 -1.81 -10.34
CA VAL A 32 6.14 -0.67 -10.38
C VAL A 32 6.46 -0.29 -11.82
N ALA A 33 6.74 -1.26 -12.69
CA ALA A 33 7.05 -1.01 -14.09
C ALA A 33 5.87 -0.38 -14.85
N ALA A 34 4.64 -0.79 -14.54
CA ALA A 34 3.42 -0.29 -15.17
C ALA A 34 2.86 0.99 -14.52
N GLY A 35 3.38 1.37 -13.35
CA GLY A 35 2.83 2.43 -12.51
C GLY A 35 3.02 3.86 -13.01
N GLY A 36 3.92 4.08 -13.98
CA GLY A 36 4.12 5.37 -14.63
C GLY A 36 4.81 6.46 -13.80
N VAL A 37 5.11 6.20 -12.53
CA VAL A 37 5.87 7.09 -11.63
C VAL A 37 7.09 6.38 -11.04
N PRO A 38 8.25 7.06 -10.90
CA PRO A 38 9.40 6.47 -10.24
C PRO A 38 9.13 6.24 -8.75
N VAL A 39 9.27 5.00 -8.28
CA VAL A 39 9.09 4.65 -6.87
C VAL A 39 10.27 3.90 -6.28
N ARG A 40 10.47 4.06 -4.96
CA ARG A 40 11.47 3.34 -4.18
C ARG A 40 10.78 2.52 -3.10
N LEU A 41 10.86 1.20 -3.22
CA LEU A 41 10.25 0.27 -2.26
C LEU A 41 11.22 -0.05 -1.12
N SER A 42 10.73 0.10 0.10
CA SER A 42 11.45 -0.22 1.32
C SER A 42 10.54 -0.96 2.30
N VAL A 43 11.13 -1.80 3.14
CA VAL A 43 10.42 -2.48 4.22
C VAL A 43 10.76 -1.83 5.55
N VAL A 44 9.76 -1.59 6.38
CA VAL A 44 9.92 -1.03 7.73
C VAL A 44 9.71 -2.12 8.76
N ALA A 45 10.61 -2.22 9.73
CA ALA A 45 10.65 -3.28 10.73
C ALA A 45 9.60 -3.12 11.85
N THR A 46 8.40 -2.67 11.50
CA THR A 46 7.24 -2.54 12.40
C THR A 46 6.28 -3.73 12.25
N PRO A 47 5.67 -4.21 13.36
CA PRO A 47 4.61 -5.22 13.32
C PRO A 47 3.25 -4.64 12.88
N ALA A 48 3.13 -3.32 12.71
CA ALA A 48 1.91 -2.68 12.22
C ALA A 48 1.48 -3.29 10.86
N LEU A 49 0.20 -3.19 10.53
CA LEU A 49 -0.35 -3.67 9.26
C LEU A 49 -0.57 -2.46 8.35
N GLY A 50 0.36 -2.17 7.45
CA GLY A 50 0.21 -1.02 6.58
C GLY A 50 1.30 -0.85 5.53
N ALA A 51 0.99 -0.05 4.53
CA ALA A 51 1.93 0.54 3.60
C ALA A 51 1.72 2.05 3.60
N TRP A 52 2.74 2.82 3.21
CA TRP A 52 2.70 4.29 3.18
C TRP A 52 3.53 4.82 2.02
N SER A 53 3.00 5.80 1.29
CA SER A 53 3.71 6.53 0.24
C SER A 53 4.11 7.94 0.67
N TRP A 54 5.23 8.43 0.13
CA TRP A 54 5.72 9.80 0.35
C TRP A 54 5.87 10.54 -0.98
N PRO A 55 5.72 11.89 -1.01
CA PRO A 55 5.82 12.68 -2.24
C PRO A 55 7.15 12.55 -2.99
N ASP A 56 8.21 12.06 -2.34
CA ASP A 56 9.51 11.80 -2.96
C ASP A 56 9.57 10.47 -3.74
N GLY A 57 8.44 9.76 -3.86
CA GLY A 57 8.30 8.46 -4.50
C GLY A 57 8.67 7.27 -3.60
N SER A 58 8.97 7.48 -2.31
CA SER A 58 9.26 6.37 -1.40
C SER A 58 7.95 5.69 -0.98
N ILE A 59 7.91 4.36 -1.09
CA ILE A 59 6.84 3.52 -0.56
C ILE A 59 7.43 2.60 0.50
N PHE A 60 6.84 2.64 1.69
CA PHE A 60 7.22 1.84 2.84
C PHE A 60 6.16 0.79 3.09
N VAL A 61 6.54 -0.48 3.17
CA VAL A 61 5.64 -1.58 3.54
C VAL A 61 6.09 -2.13 4.90
N SER A 62 5.16 -2.31 5.83
CA SER A 62 5.52 -2.90 7.13
C SER A 62 5.85 -4.38 6.99
N ARG A 63 6.76 -4.86 7.86
CA ARG A 63 7.04 -6.29 7.98
C ARG A 63 5.79 -7.09 8.42
N GLY A 64 5.00 -6.53 9.34
CA GLY A 64 3.74 -7.15 9.77
C GLY A 64 2.79 -7.42 8.60
N LEU A 65 2.61 -6.43 7.72
CA LEU A 65 1.77 -6.57 6.53
C LEU A 65 2.32 -7.63 5.58
N LEU A 66 3.63 -7.60 5.29
CA LEU A 66 4.26 -8.57 4.39
C LEU A 66 3.95 -10.00 4.81
N HIS A 67 3.97 -10.31 6.11
CA HIS A 67 3.83 -11.68 6.59
C HIS A 67 2.39 -12.22 6.55
N ILE A 68 1.38 -11.37 6.31
CA ILE A 68 -0.04 -11.79 6.23
C ILE A 68 -0.60 -11.79 4.80
N VAL A 69 0.04 -11.06 3.88
CA VAL A 69 -0.42 -10.95 2.49
C VAL A 69 0.33 -11.89 1.55
N THR A 70 -0.32 -12.30 0.47
CA THR A 70 0.29 -13.02 -0.67
C THR A 70 1.05 -12.06 -1.58
N ASP A 71 1.80 -12.58 -2.56
CA ASP A 71 2.53 -11.73 -3.52
C ASP A 71 1.57 -10.92 -4.43
N ALA A 72 0.43 -11.49 -4.81
CA ALA A 72 -0.58 -10.78 -5.58
C ALA A 72 -1.23 -9.65 -4.77
N GLU A 73 -1.58 -9.92 -3.51
CA GLU A 73 -2.11 -8.92 -2.58
C GLU A 73 -1.06 -7.83 -2.29
N LEU A 74 0.21 -8.20 -2.15
CA LEU A 74 1.31 -7.24 -1.98
C LEU A 74 1.48 -6.34 -3.22
N ALA A 75 1.38 -6.92 -4.41
CA ALA A 75 1.38 -6.17 -5.66
C ALA A 75 0.18 -5.20 -5.74
N ALA A 76 -1.00 -5.63 -5.28
CA ALA A 76 -2.20 -4.80 -5.21
C ALA A 76 -1.99 -3.59 -4.28
N ILE A 77 -1.46 -3.84 -3.07
CA ILE A 77 -1.14 -2.81 -2.08
C ILE A 77 -0.14 -1.79 -2.62
N VAL A 78 0.93 -2.24 -3.27
CA VAL A 78 1.89 -1.31 -3.89
C VAL A 78 1.24 -0.53 -5.04
N GLY A 79 0.37 -1.17 -5.83
CA GLY A 79 -0.40 -0.51 -6.88
C GLY A 79 -1.30 0.60 -6.33
N HIS A 80 -1.91 0.39 -5.17
CA HIS A 80 -2.72 1.39 -4.47
C HIS A 80 -1.88 2.61 -4.07
N GLU A 81 -0.72 2.39 -3.44
CA GLU A 81 0.22 3.47 -3.08
C GLU A 81 0.74 4.24 -4.31
N ILE A 82 0.98 3.56 -5.42
CA ILE A 82 1.32 4.20 -6.70
C ILE A 82 0.14 5.03 -7.21
N GLY A 83 -1.10 4.59 -7.02
CA GLY A 83 -2.31 5.36 -7.35
C GLY A 83 -2.36 6.69 -6.60
N HIS A 84 -1.98 6.71 -5.32
CA HIS A 84 -1.83 7.95 -4.57
C HIS A 84 -0.73 8.85 -5.14
N LEU A 85 0.44 8.30 -5.47
CA LEU A 85 1.54 9.08 -6.06
C LEU A 85 1.21 9.62 -7.46
N SER A 86 0.43 8.88 -8.25
CA SER A 86 0.04 9.25 -9.61
C SER A 86 -1.02 10.35 -9.66
N THR A 87 -1.75 10.55 -8.56
CA THR A 87 -2.81 11.56 -8.42
C THR A 87 -2.36 12.78 -7.60
N GLN A 88 -1.12 12.79 -7.08
CA GLN A 88 -0.63 13.84 -6.19
C GLN A 88 -0.43 15.20 -6.89
N THR A 89 -1.39 16.09 -6.69
CA THR A 89 -1.14 17.52 -6.43
C THR A 89 -0.83 17.71 -4.93
N GLY A 90 0.41 17.50 -4.50
CA GLY A 90 1.03 18.21 -3.36
C GLY A 90 0.67 17.87 -1.89
N ALA A 91 -0.08 16.83 -1.57
CA ALA A 91 -0.34 16.45 -0.16
C ALA A 91 0.40 15.17 0.23
N THR A 92 1.33 15.28 1.19
CA THR A 92 1.86 14.16 1.96
C THR A 92 0.70 13.41 2.63
N ARG A 93 0.30 12.24 2.09
CA ARG A 93 -0.64 11.36 2.79
C ARG A 93 0.14 10.32 3.57
N GLN A 94 0.23 10.53 4.88
CA GLN A 94 0.54 9.46 5.82
C GLN A 94 -0.73 8.62 5.96
N GLY A 95 -0.89 7.60 5.13
CA GLY A 95 -2.00 6.67 5.26
C GLY A 95 -1.52 5.25 5.28
N ALA A 96 -1.70 4.60 6.44
CA ALA A 96 -1.69 3.15 6.50
C ALA A 96 -2.95 2.68 5.80
N LEU A 97 -2.88 1.60 5.03
CA LEU A 97 -4.06 0.84 4.61
C LEU A 97 -4.99 0.43 5.78
N SER A 98 -4.55 0.59 7.03
CA SER A 98 -5.31 0.33 8.26
C SER A 98 -5.73 1.57 9.06
N GLU A 99 -5.39 2.80 8.66
CA GLU A 99 -5.88 4.01 9.33
C GLU A 99 -6.36 5.05 8.32
N THR A 100 -7.68 5.08 8.15
CA THR A 100 -8.49 5.99 7.33
C THR A 100 -7.98 7.43 7.36
N SER A 101 -7.14 7.79 6.40
CA SER A 101 -6.53 9.12 6.30
C SER A 101 -6.66 9.72 4.89
N GLY A 102 -7.43 9.06 4.03
CA GLY A 102 -7.92 9.60 2.77
C GLY A 102 -9.45 9.66 2.74
N ASP A 103 -10.01 10.66 2.07
CA ASP A 103 -11.43 10.63 1.73
C ASP A 103 -11.76 9.38 0.88
N LEU A 104 -12.96 8.83 1.05
CA LEU A 104 -13.40 7.60 0.40
C LEU A 104 -13.24 7.62 -1.13
N ALA A 105 -13.40 8.78 -1.76
CA ALA A 105 -13.28 8.91 -3.21
C ALA A 105 -11.84 8.70 -3.67
N THR A 106 -10.87 9.30 -2.98
CA THR A 106 -9.45 9.11 -3.28
C THR A 106 -8.99 7.68 -3.00
N GLU A 107 -9.43 7.09 -1.88
CA GLU A 107 -9.14 5.68 -1.57
C GLU A 107 -9.72 4.75 -2.64
N SER A 108 -10.96 4.98 -3.06
CA SER A 108 -11.59 4.22 -4.14
C SER A 108 -10.84 4.38 -5.47
N ALA A 109 -10.39 5.60 -5.79
CA ALA A 109 -9.63 5.86 -7.02
C ALA A 109 -8.26 5.16 -7.02
N ALA A 110 -7.58 5.12 -5.87
CA ALA A 110 -6.34 4.36 -5.71
C ALA A 110 -6.57 2.85 -5.85
N ASP A 111 -7.66 2.31 -5.30
CA ASP A 111 -8.05 0.90 -5.48
C ASP A 111 -8.32 0.56 -6.95
N GLU A 112 -9.10 1.39 -7.64
CA GLU A 112 -9.40 1.21 -9.06
C GLU A 112 -8.13 1.27 -9.91
N PHE A 113 -7.22 2.19 -9.59
CA PHE A 113 -5.93 2.28 -10.25
C PHE A 113 -5.11 1.00 -10.05
N ALA A 114 -5.03 0.49 -8.82
CA ALA A 114 -4.37 -0.77 -8.50
C ALA A 114 -4.98 -1.95 -9.28
N VAL A 115 -6.31 -2.07 -9.30
CA VAL A 115 -7.03 -3.11 -10.04
C VAL A 115 -6.71 -3.07 -11.54
N ARG A 116 -6.65 -1.87 -12.13
CA ARG A 116 -6.26 -1.71 -13.54
C ARG A 116 -4.82 -2.14 -13.80
N LEU A 117 -3.90 -1.84 -12.88
CA LEU A 117 -2.51 -2.29 -13.01
C LEU A 117 -2.39 -3.81 -12.86
N LEU A 118 -3.14 -4.41 -11.93
CA LEU A 118 -3.19 -5.87 -11.78
C LEU A 118 -3.67 -6.54 -13.07
N ASP A 119 -4.79 -6.06 -13.63
CA ASP A 119 -5.38 -6.60 -14.86
C ASP A 119 -4.41 -6.54 -16.04
N ARG A 120 -3.78 -5.37 -16.25
CA ARG A 120 -2.80 -5.16 -17.34
C ARG A 120 -1.55 -6.03 -17.21
N ASN A 121 -1.21 -6.45 -15.99
CA ASN A 121 -0.05 -7.28 -15.70
C ASN A 121 -0.42 -8.75 -15.48
N HIS A 122 -1.65 -9.16 -15.85
CA HIS A 122 -2.14 -10.54 -15.72
C HIS A 122 -2.10 -11.06 -14.27
N LEU A 123 -2.26 -10.16 -13.31
CA LEU A 123 -2.40 -10.49 -11.89
C LEU A 123 -3.88 -10.54 -11.49
N PRO A 124 -4.26 -11.33 -10.46
CA PRO A 124 -5.64 -11.42 -10.03
C PRO A 124 -6.20 -10.07 -9.59
N LYS A 125 -7.23 -9.57 -10.28
CA LYS A 125 -7.93 -8.33 -9.91
C LYS A 125 -8.52 -8.37 -8.49
N THR A 126 -8.91 -9.56 -8.05
CA THR A 126 -9.44 -9.83 -6.70
C THR A 126 -8.40 -9.68 -5.60
N ALA A 127 -7.11 -9.56 -5.93
CA ALA A 127 -6.03 -9.37 -4.96
C ALA A 127 -6.22 -8.10 -4.12
N MET A 128 -6.77 -7.02 -4.69
CA MET A 128 -7.05 -5.81 -3.92
C MET A 128 -8.15 -6.06 -2.88
N ARG A 129 -9.25 -6.70 -3.29
CA ARG A 129 -10.36 -7.02 -2.37
C ARG A 129 -9.89 -7.94 -1.24
N THR A 130 -9.18 -9.01 -1.57
CA THR A 130 -8.70 -10.00 -0.59
C THR A 130 -7.69 -9.39 0.39
N ALA A 131 -6.83 -8.47 -0.07
CA ALA A 131 -5.95 -7.70 0.81
C ALA A 131 -6.74 -6.84 1.81
N LEU A 132 -7.73 -6.07 1.34
CA LEU A 132 -8.57 -5.23 2.22
C LEU A 132 -9.38 -6.07 3.22
N GLN A 133 -9.93 -7.21 2.79
CA GLN A 133 -10.64 -8.13 3.69
C GLN A 133 -9.75 -8.67 4.81
N LYS A 134 -8.47 -8.98 4.52
CA LYS A 134 -7.52 -9.41 5.55
C LYS A 134 -7.26 -8.29 6.56
N LEU A 135 -7.01 -7.08 6.07
CA LEU A 135 -6.80 -5.91 6.93
C LEU A 135 -8.01 -5.63 7.81
N LEU A 136 -9.23 -5.75 7.26
CA LEU A 136 -10.48 -5.60 8.02
C LEU A 136 -10.63 -6.65 9.12
N SER A 137 -10.29 -7.90 8.82
CA SER A 137 -10.41 -8.99 9.78
C SER A 137 -9.43 -8.88 10.94
N LEU A 138 -8.37 -8.06 10.76
CA LEU A 138 -7.31 -7.83 11.74
C LEU A 138 -7.38 -6.43 12.37
N SER A 139 -8.36 -5.60 11.99
CA SER A 139 -8.57 -4.27 12.59
C SER A 139 -9.72 -4.28 13.60
N ASP A 140 -9.47 -3.71 14.77
CA ASP A 140 -10.45 -3.58 15.86
C ASP A 140 -11.32 -2.31 15.76
N ALA A 141 -11.06 -1.44 14.78
CA ALA A 141 -11.68 -0.11 14.71
C ALA A 141 -12.97 -0.07 13.88
N THR A 142 -14.11 0.20 14.54
CA THR A 142 -15.46 0.26 13.92
C THR A 142 -15.60 1.33 12.84
N GLU A 143 -15.12 2.56 13.04
CA GLU A 143 -15.24 3.65 12.04
C GLU A 143 -14.45 3.36 10.76
N SER A 144 -13.39 2.55 10.85
CA SER A 144 -12.63 2.11 9.68
C SER A 144 -13.36 1.04 8.89
N ARG A 145 -14.39 0.37 9.46
CA ARG A 145 -15.15 -0.68 8.76
C ARG A 145 -16.08 -0.11 7.70
N ASP A 146 -16.85 0.93 8.02
CA ASP A 146 -17.84 1.50 7.10
C ASP A 146 -17.19 2.04 5.81
N GLY A 147 -16.05 2.73 5.94
CA GLY A 147 -15.28 3.22 4.80
C GLY A 147 -14.69 2.09 3.94
N LEU A 148 -14.22 1.01 4.59
CA LEU A 148 -13.65 -0.14 3.89
C LEU A 148 -14.73 -0.98 3.20
N ASP A 149 -15.89 -1.16 3.82
CA ASP A 149 -17.04 -1.85 3.23
C ASP A 149 -17.52 -1.13 1.95
N ALA A 150 -17.56 0.21 1.99
CA ALA A 150 -17.88 1.00 0.81
C ALA A 150 -16.86 0.85 -0.34
N ARG A 151 -15.57 0.65 -0.02
CA ARG A 151 -14.53 0.33 -1.02
C ARG A 151 -14.69 -1.09 -1.55
N LEU A 152 -14.89 -2.07 -0.67
CA LEU A 152 -15.07 -3.48 -1.01
C LEU A 152 -16.24 -3.70 -1.97
N ALA A 153 -17.32 -2.94 -1.82
CA ALA A 153 -18.49 -3.01 -2.70
C ALA A 153 -18.21 -2.60 -4.16
N LYS A 154 -17.12 -1.86 -4.41
CA LYS A 154 -16.72 -1.37 -5.76
C LYS A 154 -15.69 -2.26 -6.45
N LEU A 155 -14.99 -3.11 -5.70
CA LEU A 155 -13.94 -3.95 -6.23
C LEU A 155 -14.51 -5.18 -6.94
N PRO A 156 -13.80 -5.77 -7.92
CA PRO A 156 -14.19 -7.00 -8.61
C PRO A 156 -13.96 -8.25 -7.77
#